data_AF-A0A090EFL4-F1
#
_entry.id   AF-A0A090EFL4-F1
#
_cell.length_a   1.000
_cell.length_b   1.000
_cell.length_c   1.000
_cell.angle_alpha   90.00
_cell.angle_beta   90.00
_cell.angle_gamma   90.00
#
_symmetry.space_group_name_H-M   'P 1'
#
loop_
_entity.id
_entity.type
_entity.pdbx_description
1 polymer ?
#
loop_
_entity_poly.entity_id
_entity_poly.type
_entity_poly.pdbx_seq_one_letter_code
_entity_poly.pdbx_strand_id
1 'polypeptide(L)'
;MIHAELHDKTGKKIVELWMAEAPAVGSLIWITGAQRVPVFDQYGSGSFIVEAVAHWVNPDWSPSTHAGEPIHRLCIYVKPLAEAA
;
A
#
# COMPACT_ATOMS: atom_id res chain seq x y z
N MET A 1 7.15 -9.71 -7.36
CA MET A 1 6.92 -8.38 -6.76
C MET A 1 5.43 -8.13 -6.76
N ILE A 2 4.88 -7.63 -5.66
CA ILE A 2 3.45 -7.41 -5.44
C ILE A 2 3.17 -5.93 -5.66
N HIS A 3 2.16 -5.61 -6.48
CA HIS A 3 1.68 -4.24 -6.60
C HIS A 3 0.67 -3.97 -5.49
N ALA A 4 0.87 -2.91 -4.72
CA ALA A 4 0.05 -2.60 -3.56
C ALA A 4 -0.44 -1.16 -3.62
N GLU A 5 -1.73 -0.96 -3.36
CA GLU A 5 -2.34 0.36 -3.21
C GLU A 5 -2.68 0.58 -1.73
N LEU A 6 -2.23 1.71 -1.17
CA LEU A 6 -2.62 2.13 0.17
C LEU A 6 -3.83 3.04 0.09
N HIS A 7 -4.81 2.80 0.95
CA HIS A 7 -6.05 3.57 1.04
C HIS A 7 -6.30 4.03 2.47
N ASP A 8 -6.94 5.19 2.61
CA ASP A 8 -7.51 5.60 3.88
C ASP A 8 -8.86 4.91 4.16
N LYS A 9 -9.42 5.14 5.35
CA LYS A 9 -10.72 4.58 5.77
C LYS A 9 -11.91 4.94 4.88
N THR A 10 -11.78 5.94 4.01
CA THR A 10 -12.82 6.37 3.06
C THR A 10 -12.69 5.65 1.70
N GLY A 11 -11.64 4.84 1.52
CA GLY A 11 -11.30 4.21 0.25
C GLY A 11 -10.48 5.11 -0.67
N LYS A 12 -10.10 6.32 -0.25
CA LYS A 12 -9.25 7.21 -1.07
C LYS A 12 -7.84 6.64 -1.14
N LYS A 13 -7.32 6.46 -2.36
CA LYS A 13 -5.93 6.06 -2.59
C LYS A 13 -4.96 7.12 -2.07
N ILE A 14 -4.00 6.68 -1.28
CA ILE A 14 -2.89 7.47 -0.72
C ILE A 14 -1.70 7.39 -1.68
N VAL A 15 -1.26 6.17 -1.98
CA VAL A 15 -0.03 5.91 -2.73
C VAL A 15 -0.02 4.48 -3.30
N GLU A 16 0.77 4.28 -4.35
CA GLU A 16 1.07 2.96 -4.92
C GLU A 16 2.49 2.55 -4.56
N LEU A 17 2.66 1.28 -4.20
CA LEU A 17 3.91 0.70 -3.73
C LEU A 17 4.18 -0.63 -4.44
N TRP A 18 5.45 -1.00 -4.46
CA TRP A 18 5.89 -2.34 -4.84
C TRP A 18 6.49 -3.04 -3.64
N MET A 19 5.94 -4.20 -3.29
CA MET A 19 6.33 -4.95 -2.10
C MET A 19 6.85 -6.34 -2.46
N ALA A 20 7.80 -6.84 -1.68
CA ALA A 20 8.23 -8.23 -1.78
C ALA A 20 7.16 -9.18 -1.20
N GLU A 21 6.53 -8.76 -0.11
CA GLU A 21 5.59 -9.54 0.69
C GLU A 21 4.38 -8.69 1.07
N ALA A 22 3.23 -9.34 1.29
CA ALA A 22 2.03 -8.67 1.80
C ALA A 22 2.24 -8.32 3.29
N PRO A 23 1.91 -7.09 3.71
CA PRO A 23 2.02 -6.72 5.12
C PRO A 23 0.94 -7.43 5.95
N ALA A 24 1.21 -7.61 7.24
CA ALA A 24 0.22 -8.09 8.19
C ALA A 24 -0.64 -6.93 8.74
N VAL A 25 -1.86 -7.22 9.17
CA VAL A 25 -2.65 -6.28 9.98
C VAL A 25 -1.89 -5.94 11.27
N GLY A 26 -1.87 -4.67 11.64
CA GLY A 26 -1.09 -4.14 12.76
C GLY A 26 0.36 -3.82 12.43
N SER A 27 0.86 -4.23 11.26
CA SER A 27 2.19 -3.82 10.79
C SER A 27 2.24 -2.33 10.43
N LEU A 28 3.44 -1.78 10.41
CA LEU A 28 3.67 -0.37 10.07
C LEU A 28 4.21 -0.25 8.64
N ILE A 29 3.73 0.78 7.93
CA ILE A 29 4.23 1.19 6.62
C ILE A 29 4.71 2.64 6.73
N TRP A 30 5.94 2.89 6.27
CA TRP A 30 6.55 4.21 6.23
C TRP A 30 6.72 4.66 4.79
N ILE A 31 6.14 5.81 4.46
CA ILE A 31 6.34 6.46 3.18
C ILE A 31 7.61 7.28 3.24
N THR A 32 8.51 7.03 2.30
CA THR A 32 9.83 7.66 2.23
C THR A 32 10.05 8.30 0.86
N GLY A 33 11.17 9.02 0.71
CA GLY A 33 11.52 9.67 -0.55
C GLY A 33 10.56 10.78 -0.97
N ALA A 34 10.44 10.99 -2.28
CA ALA A 34 9.71 12.12 -2.87
C ALA A 34 8.20 12.13 -2.54
N GLN A 35 7.61 10.95 -2.29
CA GLN A 35 6.19 10.84 -1.95
C GLN A 35 5.89 11.17 -0.48
N ARG A 36 6.90 11.22 0.39
CA ARG A 36 6.69 11.45 1.82
C ARG A 36 6.08 12.82 2.11
N VAL A 37 6.63 13.89 1.54
CA VAL A 37 6.17 15.28 1.79
C VAL A 37 4.69 15.46 1.44
N PRO A 38 4.22 15.16 0.21
CA PRO A 38 2.81 15.35 -0.12
C PRO A 38 1.87 14.45 0.71
N VAL A 39 2.30 13.24 1.08
CA VAL A 39 1.52 12.37 1.96
C VAL A 39 1.44 12.97 3.37
N PHE A 40 2.55 13.47 3.91
CA PHE A 40 2.58 14.12 5.22
C PHE A 40 1.70 15.37 5.24
N ASP A 41 1.81 16.24 4.23
CA ASP A 41 1.01 17.47 4.13
C ASP A 41 -0.50 17.18 4.10
N GLN A 42 -0.91 16.06 3.49
CA GLN A 42 -2.32 15.68 3.40
C GLN A 42 -2.84 14.97 4.66
N TYR A 43 -2.05 14.07 5.24
CA TYR A 43 -2.53 13.16 6.30
C TYR A 43 -1.95 13.46 7.69
N GLY A 44 -1.05 14.45 7.80
CA GLY A 44 -0.34 14.79 9.04
C GLY A 44 0.63 13.71 9.53
N SER A 45 0.93 12.70 8.69
CA SER A 45 1.84 11.61 9.02
C SER A 45 2.39 10.96 7.76
N GLY A 46 3.64 10.51 7.82
CA GLY A 46 4.27 9.66 6.80
C GLY A 46 4.30 8.18 7.19
N SER A 47 3.77 7.84 8.37
CA SER A 47 3.79 6.49 8.93
C SER A 47 2.36 6.04 9.18
N PHE A 48 2.05 4.81 8.80
CA PHE A 48 0.69 4.29 8.88
C PHE A 48 0.69 2.90 9.49
N ILE A 49 -0.36 2.59 10.27
CA ILE A 49 -0.65 1.24 10.74
C ILE A 49 -1.65 0.58 9.77
N VAL A 50 -1.38 -0.68 9.42
CA VAL A 50 -2.26 -1.48 8.56
C VAL A 50 -3.49 -1.95 9.35
N GLU A 51 -4.68 -1.61 8.88
CA GLU A 51 -5.95 -2.00 9.49
C GLU A 51 -6.58 -3.21 8.77
N ALA A 52 -6.45 -3.28 7.45
CA ALA A 52 -6.95 -4.40 6.67
C ALA A 52 -6.15 -4.59 5.37
N VAL A 53 -6.13 -5.83 4.87
CA VAL A 53 -5.47 -6.19 3.61
C VAL A 53 -6.44 -7.05 2.79
N ALA A 54 -6.72 -6.61 1.57
CA ALA A 54 -7.37 -7.41 0.55
C ALA A 54 -6.33 -7.83 -0.48
N HIS A 55 -6.30 -9.11 -0.82
CA HIS A 55 -5.34 -9.71 -1.75
C HIS A 55 -6.06 -10.49 -2.84
N TRP A 56 -5.66 -10.26 -4.08
CA TRP A 56 -6.10 -11.07 -5.21
C TRP A 56 -4.97 -11.35 -6.19
N VAL A 57 -5.20 -12.38 -6.99
CA VAL A 57 -4.31 -12.80 -8.08
C VAL A 57 -4.97 -12.39 -9.39
N ASN A 58 -4.18 -11.87 -10.33
CA ASN A 58 -4.65 -11.60 -11.69
C ASN A 58 -4.94 -12.94 -12.39
N PRO A 59 -6.21 -13.27 -12.70
CA PRO A 59 -6.57 -14.57 -13.27
C PRO A 59 -6.04 -14.78 -14.69
N ASP A 60 -5.80 -13.69 -15.42
CA ASP A 60 -5.31 -13.72 -16.80
C ASP A 60 -3.78 -13.79 -16.87
N TRP A 61 -3.10 -13.76 -15.71
CA TRP A 61 -1.66 -13.84 -15.68
C TRP A 61 -1.18 -15.27 -15.99
N SER A 62 -0.28 -15.39 -16.97
CA SER A 62 0.42 -16.63 -17.29
C SER A 62 1.92 -16.34 -17.48
N PRO A 63 2.81 -17.26 -17.08
CA PRO A 63 4.24 -17.14 -17.39
C PRO A 63 4.53 -16.99 -18.90
N SER A 64 3.65 -17.53 -19.76
CA SER A 64 3.83 -17.53 -21.22
C SER A 64 3.40 -16.24 -21.92
N THR A 65 2.60 -15.39 -21.27
CA THR A 65 2.03 -14.15 -21.84
C THR A 65 2.42 -12.91 -21.04
N HIS A 66 3.23 -13.06 -20.00
CA HIS A 66 3.63 -11.97 -19.10
C HIS A 66 4.46 -10.91 -19.83
N ALA A 67 3.96 -9.66 -19.79
CA ALA A 67 4.61 -8.47 -20.36
C ALA A 67 5.15 -7.49 -19.30
N GLY A 68 5.34 -7.93 -18.05
CA GLY A 68 5.78 -7.07 -16.94
C GLY A 68 4.69 -6.79 -15.88
N GLU A 69 3.46 -7.24 -16.10
CA GLU A 69 2.35 -7.02 -15.18
C GLU A 69 2.45 -7.88 -13.90
N PRO A 70 2.08 -7.32 -12.73
CA PRO A 70 2.12 -8.06 -11.47
C PRO A 70 1.07 -9.17 -11.41
N ILE A 71 1.50 -10.33 -10.91
CA ILE A 71 0.61 -11.47 -10.60
C ILE A 71 -0.32 -11.13 -9.44
N HIS A 72 0.23 -10.49 -8.41
CA HIS A 72 -0.44 -10.22 -7.15
C HIS A 72 -0.75 -8.73 -7.02
N ARG A 73 -1.97 -8.44 -6.58
CA ARG A 73 -2.41 -7.09 -6.26
C ARG A 73 -2.94 -7.03 -4.83
N LEU A 74 -2.62 -5.95 -4.12
CA LEU A 74 -3.10 -5.68 -2.77
C LEU A 74 -3.83 -4.35 -2.73
N CYS A 75 -4.92 -4.31 -1.96
CA CYS A 75 -5.52 -3.08 -1.44
C CYS A 75 -5.35 -3.10 0.08
N ILE A 76 -4.65 -2.10 0.60
CA ILE A 76 -4.25 -2.04 2.01
C ILE A 76 -4.92 -0.81 2.62
N TYR A 77 -5.81 -1.03 3.58
CA TYR A 77 -6.41 0.05 4.35
C TYR A 77 -5.52 0.37 5.54
N VAL A 78 -5.22 1.66 5.71
CA VAL A 78 -4.29 2.13 6.73
C VAL A 78 -4.83 3.34 7.48
N LYS A 79 -4.30 3.53 8.69
CA LYS A 79 -4.57 4.70 9.53
C LYS A 79 -3.26 5.43 9.84
N PRO A 80 -3.23 6.78 9.81
CA PRO A 80 -2.06 7.54 10.26
C PRO A 80 -1.68 7.13 11.68
N LEU A 81 -0.39 6.84 11.89
CA LEU A 81 0.16 6.77 13.23
C LEU A 81 0.20 8.22 13.73
N ALA A 82 -0.60 8.55 14.74
CA ALA A 82 -0.61 9.89 15.33
C ALA A 82 0.83 10.22 15.79
N GLU A 83 1.31 11.43 15.47
CA GLU A 83 2.52 11.91 16.13
C GLU A 83 2.24 11.97 17.63
N ALA A 84 3.15 11.42 18.44
CA ALA A 84 3.15 11.71 19.86
C ALA A 84 3.27 13.24 20.00
N ALA A 85 2.23 13.85 20.57
CA ALA A 85 2.18 15.28 20.86
C ALA A 85 3.30 15.72 21.80
#